data_AF-R9QA18-F1
#
_entry.id   AF-R9QA18-F1
#
_cell.length_a   1.000
_cell.length_b   1.000
_cell.length_c   1.000
_cell.angle_alpha   90.00
_cell.angle_beta   90.00
_cell.angle_gamma   90.00
#
_symmetry.space_group_name_H-M   'P 1'
#
loop_
_entity.id
_entity.type
_entity.pdbx_description
1 polymer ?
#
loop_
_entity_poly.entity_id
_entity_poly.type
_entity_poly.pdbx_seq_one_letter_code
_entity_poly.pdbx_strand_id
1 'polypeptide(L)' 'TTDVSVVDLTVRLEKPASYDAIKAAIKEASEGKMKGILGYTEDDVVSTDFITDSRSSIFDA' A
#
# COMPACT_ATOMS: atom_id res chain seq x y z
N THR A 1 18.21 13.15 -7.56
CA THR A 1 18.09 12.38 -6.31
C THR A 1 16.77 11.66 -6.37
N THR A 2 16.82 10.34 -6.33
CA THR A 2 15.68 9.41 -6.43
C THR A 2 14.74 9.59 -5.22
N ASP A 3 13.66 10.36 -5.39
CA ASP A 3 12.66 10.67 -4.34
C ASP A 3 11.63 9.54 -4.19
N VAL A 4 12.06 8.38 -3.68
CA VAL A 4 11.15 7.28 -3.37
C VAL A 4 11.62 6.60 -2.08
N SER A 5 10.73 6.49 -1.10
CA SER A 5 10.98 5.88 0.20
C SER A 5 10.08 4.68 0.40
N VAL A 6 10.62 3.57 0.90
CA VAL A 6 9.86 2.34 1.21
C VAL A 6 9.61 2.28 2.72
N VAL A 7 8.39 1.91 3.10
CA VAL A 7 8.00 1.70 4.50
C VAL A 7 7.84 0.21 4.76
N ASP A 8 8.65 -0.34 5.68
CA ASP A 8 8.49 -1.70 6.19
C ASP A 8 7.81 -1.66 7.56
N LEU A 9 6.61 -2.25 7.65
CA LEU A 9 5.78 -2.25 8.85
C LEU A 9 5.50 -3.68 9.33
N THR A 10 6.14 -4.06 10.43
CA THR A 10 5.85 -5.32 11.14
C THR A 10 5.02 -5.04 12.40
N VAL A 11 3.78 -5.54 12.45
CA VAL A 11 2.86 -5.36 13.59
C VAL A 11 2.26 -6.67 14.07
N ARG A 12 1.94 -6.73 15.37
CA ARG A 12 1.14 -7.83 15.94
C ARG A 12 -0.32 -7.42 15.97
N LEU A 13 -1.15 -8.15 15.23
CA LEU A 13 -2.58 -7.93 15.20
C LEU A 13 -3.23 -8.52 16.46
N GLU A 14 -4.17 -7.78 17.05
CA GLU A 14 -4.97 -8.25 18.20
C GLU A 14 -5.90 -9.40 17.79
N LYS A 15 -6.40 -9.37 16.55
CA LYS A 15 -7.23 -10.42 15.97
C LYS A 15 -6.44 -11.15 14.89
N PRO A 16 -6.53 -12.50 14.82
CA PRO A 16 -5.91 -13.24 13.72
C PRO A 16 -6.57 -12.82 12.40
N ALA A 17 -5.75 -12.37 11.47
CA ALA A 17 -6.16 -12.05 10.11
C ALA A 17 -5.25 -12.82 9.15
N SER A 18 -5.83 -13.34 8.07
CA SER A 18 -5.04 -13.88 6.96
C SER A 18 -4.46 -12.75 6.15
N TYR A 19 -3.38 -13.03 5.42
CA TYR A 19 -2.79 -12.09 4.49
C TYR A 19 -3.82 -11.57 3.48
N ASP A 20 -4.64 -12.44 2.93
CA ASP A 20 -5.72 -12.06 2.00
C ASP A 20 -6.78 -11.15 2.63
N ALA A 21 -7.08 -11.33 3.92
CA ALA A 21 -8.00 -10.44 4.63
C ALA A 21 -7.39 -9.04 4.82
N ILE A 22 -6.08 -8.95 5.07
CA ILE A 22 -5.35 -7.67 5.17
C ILE A 22 -5.36 -6.98 3.80
N LYS A 23 -5.01 -7.71 2.73
CA LYS A 23 -5.05 -7.21 1.36
C LYS A 23 -6.42 -6.68 0.97
N ALA A 24 -7.48 -7.45 1.24
CA ALA A 24 -8.85 -7.03 0.95
C ALA A 24 -9.23 -5.75 1.72
N ALA A 25 -8.87 -5.66 2.99
CA ALA A 25 -9.16 -4.47 3.80
C ALA A 25 -8.40 -3.23 3.30
N ILE A 26 -7.14 -3.39 2.89
CA ILE A 26 -6.33 -2.29 2.34
C ILE A 26 -6.86 -1.86 0.96
N LYS A 27 -7.26 -2.82 0.12
CA LYS A 27 -7.89 -2.54 -1.17
C LYS A 27 -9.22 -1.80 -1.02
N GLU A 28 -10.07 -2.20 -0.08
CA GLU A 28 -11.31 -1.48 0.22
C GLU A 28 -11.03 -0.06 0.76
N ALA A 29 -10.01 0.09 1.61
CA ALA A 29 -9.61 1.40 2.11
C ALA A 29 -9.07 2.30 0.99
N SER A 30 -8.27 1.77 0.07
CA SER A 30 -7.70 2.51 -1.07
C SER A 30 -8.76 2.89 -2.11
N GLU A 31 -9.76 2.05 -2.35
CA GLU A 31 -10.87 2.35 -3.27
C GLU A 31 -11.97 3.21 -2.63
N GLY A 32 -12.03 3.22 -1.29
CA GLY A 32 -13.05 3.92 -0.50
C GLY A 32 -12.54 5.19 0.17
N LYS A 33 -12.32 5.12 1.49
CA LYS A 33 -12.09 6.29 2.35
C LYS A 33 -10.75 6.99 2.11
N MET A 34 -9.75 6.26 1.61
CA MET A 34 -8.42 6.78 1.32
C MET A 34 -8.17 6.90 -0.19
N LYS A 35 -9.23 6.94 -0.99
CA LYS A 35 -9.12 7.09 -2.44
C LYS A 35 -8.41 8.39 -2.81
N GLY A 36 -7.28 8.24 -3.51
CA GLY A 36 -6.38 9.34 -3.89
C GLY A 36 -5.24 9.61 -2.90
N ILE A 37 -5.24 8.96 -1.72
CA ILE A 37 -4.18 9.06 -0.71
C ILE A 37 -3.44 7.72 -0.60
N LEU A 38 -4.17 6.61 -0.52
CA LEU A 38 -3.64 5.26 -0.44
C LEU A 38 -3.85 4.54 -1.79
N GLY A 39 -2.77 4.00 -2.35
CA GLY A 39 -2.80 3.09 -3.49
C GLY A 39 -2.63 1.63 -3.03
N TYR A 40 -3.03 0.71 -3.89
CA TYR A 40 -2.82 -0.73 -3.73
C TYR A 40 -2.31 -1.28 -5.06
N THR A 41 -1.26 -2.09 -5.03
CA THR A 41 -0.66 -2.75 -6.21
C THR A 41 -0.33 -4.20 -5.86
N GLU A 42 -0.51 -5.11 -6.82
CA GLU A 42 -0.07 -6.52 -6.77
C GLU A 42 0.93 -6.82 -7.89
N ASP A 43 1.30 -5.78 -8.65
CA ASP A 43 2.26 -5.88 -9.74
C ASP A 43 3.68 -5.72 -9.20
N ASP A 44 4.65 -6.47 -9.76
CA ASP A 44 6.08 -6.32 -9.49
C ASP A 44 6.58 -4.95 -9.99
N VAL A 45 6.38 -3.91 -9.18
CA VAL A 45 6.73 -2.53 -9.48
C VAL A 45 8.00 -2.13 -8.73
N VAL A 46 8.84 -1.32 -9.38
CA VAL A 46 10.08 -0.81 -8.78
C VAL A 46 9.89 0.63 -8.34
N SER A 47 10.72 1.09 -7.41
CA SER A 47 10.63 2.45 -6.85
C SER A 47 10.49 3.54 -7.92
N THR A 48 11.16 3.40 -9.05
CA THR A 48 11.11 4.35 -10.18
C THR A 48 9.70 4.58 -10.75
N ASP A 49 8.79 3.61 -10.63
CA ASP A 49 7.42 3.68 -11.16
C ASP A 49 6.54 4.66 -10.36
N PHE A 50 6.97 5.06 -9.15
CA PHE A 50 6.21 5.94 -8.26
C PHE A 50 6.68 7.40 -8.24
N ILE A 51 7.69 7.77 -9.04
CA ILE A 51 8.33 9.10 -9.02
C ILE A 51 7.35 10.25 -9.35
N THR A 52 6.20 9.97 -9.96
CA THR A 52 5.17 10.97 -10.32
C THR A 52 3.79 10.66 -9.74
N ASP A 53 3.71 9.72 -8.80
CA ASP A 53 2.43 9.36 -8.19
C ASP A 53 2.00 10.41 -7.16
N SER A 54 0.80 10.96 -7.31
CA SER A 54 0.25 11.95 -6.38
C SER A 54 -0.29 11.34 -5.09
N ARG A 55 -0.33 10.00 -4.98
CA ARG A 55 -0.78 9.28 -3.79
C ARG A 55 0.31 9.33 -2.71
N SER A 56 -0.11 9.48 -1.45
CA SER A 56 0.82 9.62 -0.32
C SER A 56 1.45 8.30 0.13
N SER A 57 0.81 7.17 -0.15
CA SER A 57 1.33 5.84 0.16
C SER A 57 0.74 4.81 -0.79
N ILE A 58 1.53 3.81 -1.16
CA ILE A 58 1.09 2.71 -2.03
C ILE A 58 1.47 1.42 -1.33
N PHE A 59 0.45 0.60 -1.06
CA PHE A 59 0.64 -0.71 -0.48
C PHE A 59 0.96 -1.72 -1.58
N ASP A 60 2.12 -2.35 -1.45
CA ASP A 60 2.61 -3.44 -2.31
C ASP A 60 2.28 -4.78 -1.64
N ALA A 61 1.57 -5.66 -2.35
CA ALA A 61 0.79 -6.77 -1.80
C ALA A 61 1.13 -8.14 -2.39
#